data_AF-A0A2S8GKX3-F1
#
_entry.id   AF-A0A2S8GKX3-F1
#
_cell.length_a   1.000
_cell.length_b   1.000
_cell.length_c   1.000
_cell.angle_alpha   90.00
_cell.angle_beta   90.00
_cell.angle_gamma   90.00
#
_symmetry.space_group_name_H-M   'P 1'
#
loop_
_entity.id
_entity.type
_entity.pdbx_description
1 polymer ?
#
loop_
_entity_poly.entity_id
_entity_poly.type
_entity_poly.pdbx_seq_one_letter_code
_entity_poly.pdbx_strand_id
1 'polypeptide(L)'
;MLPEDDFAKYETLRQAGADAARTYAHGVADGLDPIARIRMIRGVYGLSLREAKEIKGQVEYGLSLDQLQAELVEPLKQAWELSEEEKED
;
A
#
# COMPACT_ATOMS: atom_id res chain seq x y z
N MET A 1 -14.41 1.90 -18.31
CA MET A 1 -13.46 0.78 -18.27
C MET A 1 -12.11 1.39 -17.92
N LEU A 2 -11.63 1.22 -16.69
CA LEU A 2 -10.26 1.65 -16.37
C LEU A 2 -9.31 0.78 -17.20
N PRO A 3 -8.16 1.31 -17.67
CA PRO A 3 -7.21 0.49 -18.42
C PRO A 3 -6.92 -0.78 -17.62
N GLU A 4 -6.92 -1.92 -18.28
CA GLU A 4 -6.26 -3.09 -17.72
C GLU A 4 -4.80 -2.66 -17.55
N ASP A 5 -4.43 -2.31 -16.31
CA ASP A 5 -3.08 -1.91 -15.99
C ASP A 5 -2.16 -3.06 -16.44
N ASP A 6 -1.46 -2.87 -17.56
CA ASP A 6 -0.59 -3.90 -18.11
C ASP A 6 0.67 -3.99 -17.24
N PHE A 7 0.65 -4.96 -16.33
CA PHE A 7 1.75 -5.25 -15.42
C PHE A 7 2.71 -6.33 -15.98
N ALA A 8 2.74 -6.59 -17.29
CA ALA A 8 3.59 -7.62 -17.90
C ALA A 8 5.08 -7.53 -17.54
N LYS A 9 5.62 -6.31 -17.38
CA LYS A 9 6.98 -6.08 -16.89
C LYS A 9 7.20 -6.71 -15.50
N TYR A 10 6.23 -6.55 -14.61
CA TYR A 10 6.32 -7.03 -13.23
C TYR A 10 6.06 -8.53 -13.12
N GLU A 11 5.26 -9.10 -14.03
CA GLU A 11 5.13 -10.54 -14.19
C GLU A 11 6.46 -11.16 -14.66
N THR A 12 7.18 -10.49 -15.57
CA THR A 12 8.56 -10.90 -15.94
C THR A 12 9.50 -10.86 -14.74
N LEU A 13 9.41 -9.83 -13.89
CA LEU A 13 10.20 -9.75 -12.65
C LEU A 13 9.90 -10.92 -11.71
N ARG A 14 8.62 -11.27 -11.54
CA ARG A 14 8.21 -12.45 -10.76
C ARG A 14 8.81 -13.73 -11.33
N GLN A 15 8.74 -13.92 -12.65
CA GLN A 15 9.31 -15.09 -13.32
C GLN A 15 10.83 -15.18 -13.18
N ALA A 16 11.51 -14.03 -13.05
CA ALA A 16 12.94 -13.95 -12.73
C ALA A 16 13.25 -14.19 -11.23
N GLY A 17 12.25 -14.49 -10.41
CA GLY A 17 12.40 -14.83 -9.00
C GLY A 17 12.33 -13.63 -8.04
N ALA A 18 11.88 -12.45 -8.50
CA ALA A 18 11.53 -11.39 -7.58
C ALA A 18 10.34 -11.81 -6.69
N ASP A 19 10.34 -11.37 -5.44
CA ASP A 19 9.18 -11.46 -4.55
C ASP A 19 8.31 -10.20 -4.64
N ALA A 20 7.14 -10.25 -4.00
CA ALA A 20 6.17 -9.16 -4.05
C ALA A 20 6.70 -7.85 -3.44
N ALA A 21 7.54 -7.92 -2.41
CA ALA A 21 8.13 -6.73 -1.78
C ALA A 21 9.13 -6.04 -2.72
N ARG A 22 9.99 -6.82 -3.36
CA ARG A 22 10.93 -6.34 -4.36
C ARG A 22 10.19 -5.78 -5.59
N THR A 23 9.15 -6.46 -6.07
CA THR A 23 8.32 -5.94 -7.17
C THR A 23 7.61 -4.64 -6.78
N TYR A 24 7.10 -4.52 -5.56
CA TYR A 24 6.54 -3.28 -5.04
C TYR A 24 7.55 -2.13 -5.08
N ALA A 25 8.78 -2.37 -4.59
CA ALA A 25 9.87 -1.39 -4.61
C ALA A 25 10.26 -0.98 -6.04
N HIS A 26 10.26 -1.91 -7.00
CA HIS A 26 10.43 -1.57 -8.42
C HIS A 26 9.33 -0.63 -8.92
N GLY A 27 8.07 -0.86 -8.55
CA GLY A 27 6.96 0.04 -8.87
C GLY A 27 7.12 1.45 -8.28
N VAL A 28 7.75 1.58 -7.11
CA VAL A 28 8.12 2.89 -6.53
C VAL A 28 9.17 3.59 -7.40
N ALA A 29 10.23 2.87 -7.77
CA ALA A 29 11.30 3.42 -8.62
C ALA A 29 10.81 3.78 -10.03
N ASP A 30 9.84 3.03 -10.56
CA ASP A 30 9.19 3.29 -11.85
C ASP A 30 8.13 4.41 -11.77
N GLY A 31 7.86 4.97 -10.59
CA GLY A 31 6.95 6.10 -10.40
C GLY A 31 5.46 5.76 -10.43
N LEU A 32 5.08 4.49 -10.27
CA LEU A 32 3.68 4.10 -10.13
C LEU A 32 3.07 4.74 -8.89
N ASP A 33 1.80 5.15 -8.95
CA ASP A 33 1.11 5.66 -7.76
C ASP A 33 0.84 4.55 -6.73
N PRO A 34 0.59 4.89 -5.44
CA PRO A 34 0.39 3.89 -4.39
C PRO A 34 -0.73 2.87 -4.67
N ILE A 35 -1.81 3.26 -5.35
CA ILE A 35 -2.92 2.37 -5.67
C ILE A 35 -2.52 1.43 -6.81
N ALA A 36 -1.88 1.94 -7.87
CA ALA A 36 -1.35 1.12 -8.95
C ALA A 36 -0.34 0.08 -8.43
N ARG A 37 0.54 0.46 -7.50
CA ARG A 37 1.49 -0.50 -6.87
C ARG A 37 0.79 -1.62 -6.11
N ILE A 38 -0.28 -1.31 -5.36
CA ILE A 38 -1.10 -2.32 -4.68
C ILE A 38 -1.80 -3.23 -5.69
N ARG A 39 -2.40 -2.67 -6.75
CA ARG A 39 -3.05 -3.46 -7.81
C ARG A 39 -2.06 -4.38 -8.51
N MET A 40 -0.87 -3.88 -8.80
CA MET A 40 0.23 -4.61 -9.43
C MET A 40 0.60 -5.86 -8.64
N ILE A 41 1.00 -5.72 -7.37
CA ILE A 41 1.44 -6.90 -6.59
C ILE A 41 0.30 -7.88 -6.34
N ARG A 42 -0.95 -7.42 -6.25
CA ARG A 42 -2.13 -8.29 -6.13
C ARG A 42 -2.38 -9.08 -7.41
N GLY A 43 -2.26 -8.44 -8.57
CA GLY A 43 -2.45 -9.09 -9.87
C GLY A 43 -1.34 -10.10 -10.17
N VAL A 44 -0.09 -9.74 -9.90
CA VAL A 44 1.10 -10.55 -10.21
C VAL A 44 1.27 -11.75 -9.25
N TYR A 45 0.92 -11.58 -7.96
CA TYR A 45 1.16 -12.61 -6.94
C TYR A 45 -0.11 -13.22 -6.33
N GLY A 46 -1.31 -12.80 -6.76
CA GLY A 46 -2.57 -13.31 -6.23
C GLY A 46 -2.89 -12.90 -4.79
N LEU A 47 -2.31 -11.79 -4.32
CA LEU A 47 -2.42 -11.34 -2.93
C LEU A 47 -3.80 -10.76 -2.60
N SER A 48 -4.23 -10.96 -1.36
CA SER A 48 -5.32 -10.20 -0.77
C SER A 48 -4.94 -8.72 -0.60
N LEU A 49 -5.94 -7.86 -0.41
CA LEU A 49 -5.69 -6.45 -0.11
C LEU A 49 -4.91 -6.26 1.20
N ARG A 50 -5.15 -7.11 2.20
CA ARG A 50 -4.44 -7.06 3.49
C ARG A 50 -2.96 -7.33 3.30
N GLU A 51 -2.61 -8.42 2.62
CA GLU A 51 -1.22 -8.81 2.35
C GLU A 51 -0.49 -7.75 1.51
N ALA A 52 -1.15 -7.17 0.51
CA ALA A 52 -0.57 -6.09 -0.27
C ALA A 52 -0.30 -4.81 0.55
N LYS A 53 -1.20 -4.49 1.50
CA LYS A 53 -0.99 -3.37 2.43
C LYS A 53 0.13 -3.64 3.44
N GLU A 54 0.26 -4.89 3.89
CA GLU A 54 1.37 -5.33 4.73
C GLU A 54 2.71 -5.09 4.02
N ILE A 55 2.83 -5.54 2.76
CA ILE A 55 4.03 -5.31 1.94
C ILE A 55 4.30 -3.82 1.73
N LYS A 56 3.27 -3.01 1.41
CA LYS A 56 3.41 -1.56 1.31
C LYS A 56 4.00 -0.99 2.62
N GLY A 57 3.45 -1.41 3.75
CA GLY A 57 3.88 -0.93 5.06
C GLY A 57 5.35 -1.23 5.34
N GLN A 58 5.74 -2.49 5.08
CA GLN A 58 7.09 -2.97 5.27
C GLN A 58 8.09 -2.24 4.36
N VAL A 59 7.74 -2.02 3.08
CA VAL A 59 8.64 -1.39 2.12
C VAL A 59 8.76 0.12 2.32
N GLU A 60 7.67 0.84 2.58
CA GLU A 60 7.69 2.31 2.66
C GLU A 60 8.05 2.85 4.04
N TYR A 61 7.71 2.12 5.11
CA TYR A 61 7.85 2.60 6.48
C TYR A 61 8.66 1.66 7.38
N GLY A 62 8.96 0.44 6.91
CA GLY A 62 9.61 -0.57 7.76
C GLY A 62 8.69 -1.11 8.86
N LEU A 63 7.38 -0.95 8.71
CA LEU A 63 6.37 -1.27 9.73
C LEU A 63 5.36 -2.29 9.21
N SER A 64 4.83 -3.11 10.11
CA SER A 64 3.65 -3.94 9.82
C SER A 64 2.38 -3.10 9.69
N LEU A 65 1.34 -3.67 9.07
CA LEU A 65 0.05 -3.00 8.96
C LEU A 65 -0.55 -2.70 10.34
N ASP A 66 -0.39 -3.59 11.31
CA ASP A 66 -0.92 -3.41 12.65
C ASP A 66 -0.20 -2.24 13.37
N GLN A 67 1.12 -2.11 13.19
CA GLN A 67 1.88 -0.97 13.71
C GLN A 67 1.45 0.35 13.06
N LEU A 68 1.31 0.37 11.74
CA LEU A 68 0.82 1.55 11.01
C LEU A 68 -0.57 1.96 11.47
N GLN A 69 -1.46 1.00 11.70
CA GLN A 69 -2.80 1.27 12.21
C GLN A 69 -2.73 1.84 13.63
N ALA A 70 -1.91 1.27 14.50
CA ALA A 70 -1.76 1.74 15.88
C ALA A 70 -1.24 3.18 15.94
N GLU A 71 -0.28 3.55 15.10
CA GLU A 71 0.25 4.92 15.01
C GLU A 71 -0.80 5.95 14.56
N LEU A 72 -1.82 5.51 13.80
CA LEU A 72 -2.90 6.38 13.33
C LEU A 72 -4.03 6.56 14.34
N VAL A 73 -4.21 5.62 15.29
CA VAL A 73 -5.37 5.66 16.21
C VAL A 73 -5.38 6.92 17.06
N GLU A 74 -4.25 7.27 17.67
CA GLU A 74 -4.20 8.39 18.62
C GLU A 74 -4.34 9.76 17.93
N PRO A 75 -3.64 10.05 16.82
CA PRO A 75 -3.87 11.28 16.06
C PRO A 75 -5.30 11.41 15.53
N LEU A 76 -5.93 10.30 15.12
CA LEU A 76 -7.31 10.31 14.63
C LEU A 76 -8.32 10.63 15.74
N LYS A 77 -8.10 10.11 16.95
CA LYS A 77 -8.94 10.47 18.12
C LYS A 77 -8.83 11.95 18.45
N GLN A 78 -7.62 12.48 18.53
CA GLN A 78 -7.38 13.89 18.83
C GLN A 78 -8.02 14.81 17.76
N ALA A 79 -7.87 14.45 16.49
CA ALA A 79 -8.50 15.19 15.39
C ALA A 79 -10.03 15.13 15.45
N TRP A 80 -10.61 14.01 15.89
CA TRP A 80 -12.05 13.88 16.10
C TRP A 80 -12.51 14.80 17.23
N GLU A 81 -11.87 14.74 18.40
CA GLU A 81 -12.24 15.54 19.59
C GLU A 81 -12.22 17.04 19.27
N LEU A 82 -11.16 17.53 18.63
CA LEU A 82 -11.07 18.92 18.17
C LEU A 82 -12.22 19.33 17.22
N SER A 83 -12.64 18.41 16.33
CA SER A 83 -13.74 18.69 15.39
C SER A 83 -15.14 18.69 16.02
N GLU A 84 -15.29 18.14 17.22
CA GLU A 84 -16.55 18.19 17.98
C GLU A 84 -16.61 19.44 18.87
N GLU A 85 -15.48 19.87 19.45
CA GLU A 85 -15.39 21.13 20.19
C GLU A 85 -15.66 22.35 19.29
N GLU A 86 -15.18 22.35 18.04
CA GLU A 86 -15.44 23.43 17.05
C GLU A 86 -16.92 23.55 16.61
N LYS A 87 -17.78 22.58 16.93
CA LYS A 87 -19.22 22.62 16.59
C LYS A 87 -20.10 23.11 17.73
N GLU A 88 -19.56 23.23 18.94
CA GLU A 88 -20.31 23.71 20.12
C GLU A 88 -20.19 25.24 20.34
N ASP A 89 -19.34 25.94 19.58
CA ASP A 89 -19.21 27.41 19.51
C ASP A 89 -19.95 28.03 18.30
#